data_AF-A0A6S6RPC9-F1
#
_entry.id   AF-A0A6S6RPC9-F1
#
_cell.length_a   1.000
_cell.length_b   1.000
_cell.length_c   1.000
_cell.angle_alpha   90.00
_cell.angle_beta   90.00
_cell.angle_gamma   90.00
#
_symmetry.space_group_name_H-M   'P 1'
#
loop_
_entity.id
_entity.type
_entity.pdbx_description
1 polymer ?
#
loop_
_entity_poly.entity_id
_entity_poly.type
_entity_poly.pdbx_seq_one_letter_code
_entity_poly.pdbx_strand_id
1 'polypeptide(L)'
;MFGITFNGHRNLRRLLMPMTCEGHPLCKDYPARATEFYPFVLTKQKLDLEMESLTFKPEEWGMGRGNEHEDFMFLNLGPNHPSFHGAFRIVLQLDGEDIIDCVPDIGYHHRGAEKMGERQSWHSYIPYTDRIEYLGGCVNEMPYVLAVEKLAGIDVPDRVKTIRVMLSELFRINSYLLYISTFIQDVGAMTPVFFAFTDRQKIFDIVEAIIGFRMHPAWFRIGGVAHDLPKGWQKLLQQFLDWMLKRLDSYVKAALHNKYS
;
A
#
# COMPACT_ATOMS: atom_id res chain seq x y z
N MET A 1 0.10 -23.30 6.33
CA MET A 1 -0.57 -21.99 6.51
C MET A 1 -1.65 -22.17 7.57
N PHE A 2 -1.37 -21.83 8.84
CA PHE A 2 -2.20 -21.80 10.07
C PHE A 2 -3.37 -22.79 10.32
N GLY A 3 -3.63 -23.80 9.49
CA GLY A 3 -4.71 -24.78 9.72
C GLY A 3 -6.11 -24.19 9.69
N ILE A 4 -6.30 -23.00 9.11
CA ILE A 4 -7.61 -22.34 9.04
C ILE A 4 -8.36 -22.91 7.83
N THR A 5 -9.37 -23.74 8.10
CA THR A 5 -10.35 -24.18 7.10
C THR A 5 -11.47 -23.16 7.00
N PHE A 6 -11.63 -22.56 5.83
CA PHE A 6 -12.75 -21.66 5.55
C PHE A 6 -13.96 -22.48 5.11
N ASN A 7 -15.03 -22.44 5.91
CA ASN A 7 -16.29 -23.09 5.58
C ASN A 7 -17.21 -22.09 4.84
N GLY A 8 -17.96 -22.58 3.84
CA GLY A 8 -19.00 -21.80 3.16
C GLY A 8 -18.55 -20.98 1.94
N HIS A 9 -17.26 -20.93 1.61
CA HIS A 9 -16.78 -20.30 0.38
C HIS A 9 -16.61 -21.34 -0.73
N ARG A 10 -17.21 -21.10 -1.91
CA ARG A 10 -17.23 -22.05 -3.04
C ARG A 10 -15.85 -22.25 -3.69
N ASN A 11 -15.06 -21.18 -3.76
CA ASN A 11 -13.73 -21.19 -4.36
C ASN A 11 -12.64 -21.02 -3.30
N LEU A 12 -12.10 -22.13 -2.77
CA LEU A 12 -10.96 -22.06 -1.84
C LEU A 12 -9.66 -22.03 -2.65
N ARG A 13 -9.07 -20.84 -2.75
CA ARG A 13 -7.81 -20.61 -3.48
C ARG A 13 -6.82 -19.78 -2.67
N ARG A 14 -5.57 -19.73 -3.15
CA ARG A 14 -4.53 -18.88 -2.57
C ARG A 14 -4.86 -17.41 -2.86
N LEU A 15 -4.89 -16.57 -1.83
CA LEU A 15 -5.28 -15.16 -1.97
C LEU A 15 -4.18 -14.26 -2.55
N LEU A 16 -2.93 -14.46 -2.12
CA LEU A 16 -1.79 -13.57 -2.44
C LEU A 16 -0.76 -14.19 -3.37
N MET A 17 -0.90 -15.47 -3.68
CA MET A 17 0.07 -16.24 -4.45
C MET A 17 -0.59 -16.78 -5.71
N PRO A 18 0.13 -16.83 -6.85
CA PRO A 18 -0.35 -17.51 -8.04
C PRO A 18 -0.75 -18.96 -7.75
N MET A 19 -1.73 -19.47 -8.50
CA MET A 19 -2.19 -20.86 -8.36
C MET A 19 -1.11 -21.87 -8.75
N THR A 20 -0.22 -21.49 -9.66
CA THR A 20 0.96 -22.24 -10.10
C THR A 20 2.10 -22.26 -9.07
N CYS A 21 2.02 -21.45 -8.01
CA CYS A 21 3.09 -21.40 -7.01
C CYS A 21 3.12 -22.71 -6.20
N GLU A 22 4.27 -23.35 -6.16
CA GLU A 22 4.49 -24.56 -5.37
C GLU A 22 4.96 -24.23 -3.94
N GLY A 23 4.54 -25.03 -2.98
CA GLY A 23 4.94 -24.89 -1.57
C GLY A 23 4.18 -23.82 -0.79
N HIS A 24 4.73 -23.46 0.38
CA HIS A 24 4.12 -22.57 1.36
C HIS A 24 5.15 -21.56 1.89
N PRO A 25 5.17 -20.32 1.36
CA PRO A 25 6.25 -19.35 1.64
C PRO A 25 6.54 -19.04 3.11
N LEU A 26 5.53 -19.15 3.98
CA LEU A 26 5.67 -18.89 5.43
C LEU A 26 6.13 -20.12 6.24
N CYS A 27 6.25 -21.30 5.66
CA CYS A 27 6.81 -22.45 6.38
C CYS A 27 8.31 -22.24 6.63
N LYS A 28 8.83 -22.76 7.75
CA LYS A 28 10.22 -22.49 8.19
C LYS A 28 11.27 -23.11 7.26
N ASP A 29 10.92 -24.23 6.64
CA ASP A 29 11.69 -24.95 5.62
C ASP A 29 11.64 -24.28 4.23
N TYR A 30 10.74 -23.32 4.01
CA TYR A 30 10.65 -22.64 2.72
C TYR A 30 11.85 -21.71 2.49
N PRO A 31 12.50 -21.77 1.31
CA PRO A 31 13.67 -20.93 1.04
C PRO A 31 13.31 -19.44 1.00
N ALA A 32 14.18 -18.58 1.53
CA ALA A 32 13.96 -17.14 1.63
C ALA A 32 14.94 -16.32 0.76
N ARG A 33 15.97 -16.94 0.19
CA ARG A 33 16.89 -16.26 -0.73
C ARG A 33 16.71 -16.77 -2.15
N ALA A 34 16.81 -15.88 -3.13
CA ALA A 34 16.84 -16.27 -4.53
C ALA A 34 17.97 -17.27 -4.83
N THR A 35 19.09 -17.20 -4.12
CA THR A 35 20.22 -18.14 -4.24
C THR A 35 19.92 -19.56 -3.73
N GLU A 36 18.84 -19.74 -2.96
CA GLU A 36 18.39 -21.05 -2.49
C GLU A 36 17.43 -21.70 -3.51
N PHE A 37 16.99 -20.96 -4.52
CA PHE A 37 16.17 -21.46 -5.62
C PHE A 37 17.03 -21.76 -6.85
N TYR A 38 16.55 -22.69 -7.68
CA TYR A 38 17.08 -22.83 -9.03
C TYR A 38 16.87 -21.53 -9.83
N PRO A 39 17.82 -21.16 -10.72
CA PRO A 39 17.65 -20.00 -11.58
C PRO A 39 16.31 -20.03 -12.31
N PHE A 40 15.59 -18.91 -12.26
CA PHE A 40 14.30 -18.81 -12.92
C PHE A 40 14.47 -18.85 -14.44
N VAL A 41 13.73 -19.76 -15.08
CA VAL A 41 13.63 -19.86 -16.55
C VAL A 41 12.15 -19.78 -16.94
N LEU A 42 11.81 -18.83 -17.80
CA LEU A 42 10.47 -18.71 -18.39
C LEU A 42 10.41 -19.49 -19.70
N THR A 43 10.08 -20.77 -19.60
CA THR A 43 9.82 -21.59 -20.79
C THR A 43 8.45 -21.25 -21.37
N LYS A 44 8.23 -21.55 -22.67
CA LYS A 44 6.92 -21.37 -23.31
C LYS A 44 5.82 -22.13 -22.56
N GLN A 45 6.07 -23.38 -22.19
CA GLN A 45 5.13 -24.19 -21.40
C GLN A 45 4.76 -23.52 -20.06
N LYS A 46 5.74 -22.97 -19.35
CA LYS A 46 5.49 -22.26 -18.09
C LYS A 46 4.66 -21.00 -18.32
N LEU A 47 4.98 -20.23 -19.36
CA LEU A 47 4.19 -19.06 -19.73
C LEU A 47 2.74 -19.44 -20.07
N ASP A 48 2.53 -20.47 -20.89
CA ASP A 48 1.19 -20.91 -21.29
C ASP A 48 0.36 -21.34 -20.06
N LEU A 49 0.97 -22.08 -19.11
CA LEU A 49 0.33 -22.46 -17.84
C LEU A 49 -0.04 -21.25 -16.97
N GLU A 50 0.86 -20.28 -16.83
CA GLU A 50 0.58 -19.04 -16.10
C GLU A 50 -0.57 -18.28 -16.76
N MET A 51 -0.59 -18.18 -18.09
CA MET A 51 -1.65 -17.48 -18.83
C MET A 51 -3.00 -18.17 -18.71
N GLU A 52 -3.04 -19.50 -18.78
CA GLU A 52 -4.26 -20.27 -18.54
C GLU A 52 -4.79 -20.02 -17.12
N SER A 53 -3.89 -19.98 -16.12
CA SER A 53 -4.26 -19.74 -14.72
C SER A 53 -4.87 -18.35 -14.45
N LEU A 54 -4.60 -17.37 -15.31
CA LEU A 54 -5.21 -16.02 -15.22
C LEU A 54 -6.62 -15.96 -15.80
N THR A 55 -7.05 -16.99 -16.52
CA THR A 55 -8.39 -17.06 -17.12
C THR A 55 -9.43 -17.15 -16.00
N PHE A 56 -10.34 -16.17 -15.97
CA PHE A 56 -11.41 -16.15 -14.99
C PHE A 56 -12.51 -17.14 -15.38
N LYS A 57 -12.94 -17.96 -14.41
CA LYS A 57 -14.01 -18.96 -14.56
C LYS A 57 -15.17 -18.60 -13.62
N PRO A 58 -16.24 -17.95 -14.10
CA PRO A 58 -17.35 -17.50 -13.25
C PRO A 58 -17.98 -18.62 -12.41
N GLU A 59 -18.01 -19.84 -12.95
CA GLU A 59 -18.64 -20.99 -12.33
C GLU A 59 -17.99 -21.36 -11.00
N GLU A 60 -16.66 -21.21 -10.90
CA GLU A 60 -15.92 -21.49 -9.66
C GLU A 60 -16.34 -20.55 -8.53
N TRP A 61 -16.76 -19.33 -8.87
CA TRP A 61 -17.23 -18.31 -7.93
C TRP A 61 -18.73 -18.40 -7.66
N GLY A 62 -19.45 -19.29 -8.35
CA GLY A 62 -20.90 -19.35 -8.28
C GLY A 62 -21.61 -18.19 -8.98
N MET A 63 -20.91 -17.44 -9.83
CA MET A 63 -21.47 -16.36 -10.63
C MET A 63 -22.25 -16.94 -11.80
N GLY A 64 -23.55 -16.66 -11.86
CA GLY A 64 -24.41 -17.06 -12.98
C GLY A 64 -24.00 -16.37 -14.29
N ARG A 65 -24.34 -16.95 -15.45
CA ARG A 65 -24.03 -16.32 -16.75
C ARG A 65 -25.14 -15.42 -17.29
N GLY A 66 -26.29 -15.39 -16.65
CA GLY A 66 -27.46 -14.61 -17.07
C GLY A 66 -28.67 -14.95 -16.21
N ASN A 67 -29.78 -14.27 -16.49
CA ASN A 67 -31.10 -14.55 -15.94
C ASN A 67 -32.04 -15.10 -17.05
N GLU A 68 -33.35 -15.13 -16.83
CA GLU A 68 -34.31 -15.63 -17.84
C GLU A 68 -34.43 -14.74 -19.09
N HIS A 69 -33.96 -13.50 -19.00
CA HIS A 69 -34.16 -12.46 -20.01
C HIS A 69 -32.85 -12.04 -20.71
N GLU A 70 -31.73 -11.99 -20.00
CA GLU A 70 -30.46 -11.45 -20.49
C GLU A 70 -29.23 -12.21 -19.97
N ASP A 71 -28.17 -12.24 -20.80
CA ASP A 71 -26.85 -12.75 -20.43
C ASP A 71 -26.05 -11.66 -19.71
N PHE A 72 -25.40 -12.02 -18.61
CA PHE A 72 -24.52 -11.13 -17.86
C PHE A 72 -23.17 -10.94 -18.57
N MET A 73 -22.64 -9.72 -18.49
CA MET A 73 -21.32 -9.39 -19.00
C MET A 73 -20.27 -9.53 -17.91
N PHE A 74 -19.15 -10.18 -18.23
CA PHE A 74 -17.99 -10.24 -17.34
C PHE A 74 -16.90 -9.29 -17.82
N LEU A 75 -16.61 -8.27 -17.01
CA LEU A 75 -15.60 -7.26 -17.32
C LEU A 75 -14.36 -7.47 -16.44
N ASN A 76 -13.21 -7.67 -17.08
CA ASN A 76 -11.92 -7.74 -16.40
C ASN A 76 -11.26 -6.36 -16.39
N LEU A 77 -11.30 -5.68 -15.24
CA LEU A 77 -10.64 -4.40 -15.05
C LEU A 77 -9.26 -4.62 -14.41
N GLY A 78 -8.20 -4.23 -15.12
CA GLY A 78 -6.82 -4.35 -14.65
C GLY A 78 -6.06 -5.56 -15.26
N PRO A 79 -4.88 -5.92 -14.72
CA PRO A 79 -4.18 -5.28 -13.60
C PRO A 79 -3.56 -3.94 -13.96
N ASN A 80 -3.50 -3.59 -15.25
CA ASN A 80 -2.98 -2.33 -15.76
C ASN A 80 -4.15 -1.50 -16.31
N HIS A 81 -4.70 -0.61 -15.48
CA HIS A 81 -5.73 0.35 -15.89
C HIS A 81 -5.46 1.70 -15.21
N PRO A 82 -5.59 2.85 -15.91
CA PRO A 82 -5.26 4.17 -15.35
C PRO A 82 -6.05 4.54 -14.09
N SER A 83 -7.27 4.01 -13.92
CA SER A 83 -8.11 4.24 -12.73
C SER A 83 -7.68 3.43 -11.50
N PHE A 84 -6.60 2.65 -11.58
CA PHE A 84 -6.02 1.97 -10.41
C PHE A 84 -4.68 2.59 -10.02
N HIS A 85 -4.57 2.98 -8.76
CA HIS A 85 -3.33 3.49 -8.16
C HIS A 85 -2.43 2.34 -7.69
N GLY A 86 -2.03 1.48 -8.63
CA GLY A 86 -1.22 0.28 -8.38
C GLY A 86 -1.58 -0.87 -9.32
N ALA A 87 -1.02 -2.06 -9.06
CA ALA A 87 -1.42 -3.27 -9.78
C ALA A 87 -2.55 -3.96 -9.01
N PHE A 88 -3.77 -3.80 -9.53
CA PHE A 88 -4.98 -4.35 -8.96
C PHE A 88 -5.90 -4.79 -10.09
N ARG A 89 -6.46 -5.99 -9.97
CA ARG A 89 -7.42 -6.54 -10.92
C ARG A 89 -8.72 -6.80 -10.20
N ILE A 90 -9.83 -6.44 -10.84
CA ILE A 90 -11.17 -6.78 -10.37
C ILE A 90 -11.97 -7.33 -11.55
N VAL A 91 -12.59 -8.48 -11.34
CA VAL A 91 -13.53 -9.05 -12.31
C VAL A 91 -14.93 -8.70 -11.86
N LEU A 92 -15.67 -8.00 -12.72
CA LEU A 92 -17.04 -7.56 -12.47
C LEU A 92 -18.02 -8.43 -13.25
N GLN A 93 -19.13 -8.79 -12.59
CA GLN A 93 -20.32 -9.34 -13.22
C GLN A 93 -21.35 -8.22 -13.35
N LEU A 94 -21.80 -7.96 -14.57
CA LEU A 94 -22.66 -6.82 -14.91
C LEU A 94 -23.98 -7.30 -15.51
N ASP A 95 -25.07 -6.68 -15.07
CA ASP A 95 -26.40 -6.73 -15.69
C ASP A 95 -26.67 -5.33 -16.27
N GLY A 96 -26.42 -5.16 -17.56
CA GLY A 96 -26.34 -3.83 -18.17
C GLY A 96 -25.25 -2.95 -17.53
N GLU A 97 -25.66 -1.88 -16.83
CA GLU A 97 -24.78 -0.96 -16.10
C GLU A 97 -24.65 -1.29 -14.61
N ASP A 98 -25.48 -2.21 -14.09
CA ASP A 98 -25.50 -2.57 -12.68
C ASP A 98 -24.45 -3.63 -12.36
N ILE A 99 -23.67 -3.41 -11.29
CA ILE A 99 -22.72 -4.39 -10.78
C ILE A 99 -23.49 -5.38 -9.89
N ILE A 100 -23.57 -6.63 -10.33
CA ILE A 100 -24.22 -7.72 -9.59
C ILE A 100 -23.26 -8.34 -8.57
N ASP A 101 -22.01 -8.57 -8.98
CA ASP A 101 -20.99 -9.19 -8.13
C ASP A 101 -19.58 -8.81 -8.61
N CYS A 102 -18.58 -8.95 -7.73
CA CYS A 102 -17.20 -8.62 -8.03
C CYS A 102 -16.19 -9.52 -7.32
N VAL A 103 -15.12 -9.86 -8.05
CA VAL A 103 -14.01 -10.66 -7.52
C VAL A 103 -12.72 -9.83 -7.59
N PRO A 104 -12.22 -9.33 -6.44
CA PRO A 104 -10.91 -8.69 -6.39
C PRO A 104 -9.80 -9.75 -6.46
N ASP A 105 -8.93 -9.60 -7.46
CA ASP A 105 -7.75 -10.44 -7.67
C ASP A 105 -6.50 -9.65 -7.22
N ILE A 106 -5.92 -10.07 -6.10
CA ILE A 106 -4.83 -9.33 -5.42
C ILE A 106 -3.56 -10.16 -5.35
N GLY A 107 -2.48 -9.57 -4.82
CA GLY A 107 -1.20 -10.25 -4.65
C GLY A 107 -0.13 -9.90 -5.70
N TYR A 108 -0.46 -9.10 -6.72
CA TYR A 108 0.50 -8.63 -7.73
C TYR A 108 1.71 -7.87 -7.14
N HIS A 109 1.54 -7.24 -5.99
CA HIS A 109 2.61 -6.55 -5.23
C HIS A 109 3.08 -7.33 -3.99
N HIS A 110 2.62 -8.57 -3.80
CA HIS A 110 3.03 -9.38 -2.66
C HIS A 110 4.50 -9.79 -2.80
N ARG A 111 5.31 -9.40 -1.82
CA ARG A 111 6.77 -9.61 -1.81
C ARG A 111 7.27 -10.45 -0.63
N GLY A 112 6.35 -11.09 0.11
CA GLY A 112 6.71 -11.94 1.25
C GLY A 112 7.43 -11.20 2.38
N ALA A 113 7.03 -9.95 2.69
CA ALA A 113 7.68 -9.14 3.71
C ALA A 113 7.67 -9.80 5.11
N GLU A 114 6.63 -10.57 5.42
CA GLU A 114 6.53 -11.36 6.65
C GLU A 114 7.62 -12.44 6.71
N LYS A 115 7.84 -13.16 5.60
CA LYS A 115 8.89 -14.18 5.49
C LYS A 115 10.28 -13.56 5.64
N MET A 116 10.48 -12.36 5.08
CA MET A 116 11.73 -11.63 5.28
C MET A 116 11.95 -11.29 6.76
N GLY A 117 10.90 -10.92 7.48
CA GLY A 117 10.96 -10.62 8.91
C GLY A 117 11.49 -11.77 9.76
N GLU A 118 11.25 -13.03 9.38
CA GLU A 118 11.75 -14.19 10.11
C GLU A 118 13.28 -14.32 10.13
N ARG A 119 13.97 -13.70 9.18
CA ARG A 119 15.43 -13.80 9.02
C ARG A 119 16.17 -12.50 9.29
N GLN A 120 15.47 -11.37 9.36
CA GLN A 120 16.09 -10.09 9.68
C GLN A 120 16.31 -9.96 11.18
N SER A 121 17.39 -9.26 11.56
CA SER A 121 17.47 -8.74 12.93
C SER A 121 16.36 -7.71 13.14
N TRP A 122 15.96 -7.50 14.40
CA TRP A 122 14.90 -6.55 14.74
C TRP A 122 15.10 -5.16 14.14
N HIS A 123 16.32 -4.64 14.13
CA HIS A 123 16.63 -3.33 13.54
C HIS A 123 16.73 -3.38 12.00
N SER A 124 17.23 -4.48 11.44
CA SER A 124 17.35 -4.66 9.99
C SER A 124 15.99 -4.81 9.31
N TYR A 125 14.94 -5.16 10.05
CA TYR A 125 13.58 -5.25 9.52
C TYR A 125 12.87 -3.89 9.38
N ILE A 126 13.29 -2.85 10.11
CA ILE A 126 12.63 -1.53 10.09
C ILE A 126 12.46 -1.00 8.65
N PRO A 127 13.47 -1.02 7.77
CA PRO A 127 13.28 -0.53 6.39
C PRO A 127 12.28 -1.33 5.54
N TYR A 128 11.85 -2.52 5.97
CA TYR A 128 10.77 -3.26 5.30
C TYR A 128 9.40 -2.68 5.63
N THR A 129 9.21 -2.11 6.83
CA THR A 129 7.94 -1.51 7.23
C THR A 129 7.61 -0.30 6.34
N ASP A 130 8.62 0.51 6.00
CA ASP A 130 8.51 1.67 5.09
C ASP A 130 8.10 1.32 3.66
N ARG A 131 8.10 0.03 3.31
CA ARG A 131 7.84 -0.47 1.96
C ARG A 131 6.58 -1.32 1.86
N ILE A 132 5.90 -1.58 2.99
CA ILE A 132 4.59 -2.21 3.00
C ILE A 132 3.57 -1.28 2.36
N GLU A 133 3.53 -0.06 2.87
CA GLU A 133 2.82 1.07 2.31
C GLU A 133 3.89 2.15 2.06
N TYR A 134 3.89 2.76 0.87
CA TYR A 134 5.05 3.52 0.39
C TYR A 134 4.94 5.04 0.60
N LEU A 135 3.80 5.56 1.07
CA LEU A 135 3.59 6.99 1.32
C LEU A 135 3.69 7.38 2.79
N GLY A 136 3.51 6.42 3.69
CA GLY A 136 3.36 6.57 5.13
C GLY A 136 4.68 6.74 5.87
N GLY A 137 5.81 6.40 5.25
CA GLY A 137 7.16 6.61 5.81
C GLY A 137 7.23 6.23 7.30
N CYS A 138 7.52 7.21 8.16
CA CYS A 138 7.63 7.00 9.62
C CYS A 138 6.36 6.42 10.29
N VAL A 139 5.17 6.63 9.72
CA VAL A 139 3.92 6.06 10.25
C VAL A 139 3.98 4.53 10.23
N ASN A 140 4.63 3.93 9.24
CA ASN A 140 4.70 2.48 9.10
C ASN A 140 5.73 1.85 10.04
N GLU A 141 6.78 2.59 10.41
CA GLU A 141 7.77 2.18 11.41
C GLU A 141 7.16 2.10 12.81
N MET A 142 6.27 3.05 13.14
CA MET A 142 5.69 3.25 14.46
C MET A 142 5.07 1.98 15.08
N PRO A 143 4.13 1.25 14.45
CA PRO A 143 3.54 0.06 15.05
C PRO A 143 4.58 -1.03 15.31
N TYR A 144 5.57 -1.18 14.42
CA TYR A 144 6.63 -2.16 14.59
C TYR A 144 7.54 -1.83 15.78
N VAL A 145 8.07 -0.60 15.86
CA VAL A 145 8.95 -0.21 16.96
C VAL A 145 8.23 -0.24 18.30
N LEU A 146 6.97 0.22 18.36
CA LEU A 146 6.16 0.19 19.58
C LEU A 146 5.86 -1.24 20.04
N ALA A 147 5.59 -2.16 19.12
CA ALA A 147 5.36 -3.56 19.45
C ALA A 147 6.63 -4.19 20.06
N VAL A 148 7.81 -3.94 19.48
CA VAL A 148 9.08 -4.46 19.99
C VAL A 148 9.46 -3.81 21.33
N GLU A 149 9.28 -2.49 21.47
CA GLU A 149 9.53 -1.76 22.72
C GLU A 149 8.64 -2.28 23.85
N LYS A 150 7.35 -2.51 23.56
CA LYS A 150 6.42 -3.09 24.53
C LYS A 150 6.82 -4.50 24.96
N LEU A 151 7.26 -5.35 24.02
CA LEU A 151 7.76 -6.69 24.31
C LEU A 151 9.04 -6.67 25.16
N ALA A 152 9.91 -5.68 24.94
CA ALA A 152 11.18 -5.52 25.64
C ALA A 152 11.08 -4.71 26.95
N GLY A 153 9.92 -4.14 27.27
CA GLY A 153 9.74 -3.27 28.45
C GLY A 153 10.50 -1.94 28.34
N ILE A 154 10.72 -1.44 27.13
CA ILE A 154 11.43 -0.19 26.87
C ILE A 154 10.44 0.99 26.89
N ASP A 155 10.70 1.99 27.73
CA ASP A 155 10.04 3.29 27.65
C ASP A 155 11.01 4.34 27.09
N VAL A 156 10.50 5.22 26.24
CA VAL A 156 11.29 6.25 25.56
C VAL A 156 10.96 7.64 26.12
N PRO A 157 11.92 8.58 26.14
CA PRO A 157 11.69 9.94 26.64
C PRO A 157 10.58 10.68 25.88
N ASP A 158 9.91 11.64 26.53
CA ASP A 158 8.83 12.44 25.91
C ASP A 158 9.27 13.19 24.66
N ARG A 159 10.55 13.58 24.58
CA ARG A 159 11.12 14.17 23.35
C ARG A 159 11.05 13.21 22.18
N VAL A 160 11.35 11.92 22.39
CA VAL A 160 11.26 10.89 21.34
C VAL A 160 9.81 10.72 20.90
N LYS A 161 8.87 10.63 21.85
CA LYS A 161 7.44 10.53 21.57
C LYS A 161 6.97 11.71 20.71
N THR A 162 7.39 12.93 21.05
CA THR A 162 7.08 14.16 20.31
C THR A 162 7.64 14.14 18.90
N ILE A 163 8.91 13.77 18.72
CA ILE A 163 9.54 13.67 17.38
C ILE A 163 8.77 12.65 16.53
N ARG A 164 8.43 11.50 17.11
CA ARG A 164 7.70 10.44 16.41
C ARG A 164 6.34 10.93 15.93
N VAL A 165 5.53 11.50 16.82
CA VAL A 165 4.22 12.05 16.45
C VAL A 165 4.36 13.12 15.37
N MET A 166 5.27 14.08 15.52
CA MET A 166 5.47 15.16 14.55
C MET A 166 5.79 14.62 13.14
N LEU A 167 6.74 13.69 13.03
CA LEU A 167 7.12 13.12 11.74
C LEU A 167 6.00 12.26 11.15
N SER A 168 5.31 11.47 11.99
CA SER A 168 4.14 10.70 11.55
C SER A 168 3.03 11.61 11.02
N GLU A 169 2.79 12.76 11.65
CA GLU A 169 1.79 13.72 11.19
C GLU A 169 2.17 14.38 9.86
N LEU A 170 3.46 14.67 9.61
CA LEU A 170 3.93 15.13 8.30
C LEU A 170 3.66 14.10 7.20
N PHE A 171 3.99 12.83 7.44
CA PHE A 171 3.71 11.74 6.50
C PHE A 171 2.20 11.51 6.33
N ARG A 172 1.41 11.65 7.40
CA ARG A 172 -0.06 11.59 7.34
C ARG A 172 -0.59 12.66 6.40
N ILE A 173 -0.23 13.93 6.60
CA ILE A 173 -0.65 15.04 5.72
C ILE A 173 -0.22 14.78 4.27
N ASN A 174 1.02 14.33 4.04
CA ASN A 174 1.52 13.98 2.71
C ASN A 174 0.68 12.88 2.03
N SER A 175 0.28 11.85 2.78
CA SER A 175 -0.58 10.77 2.29
C SER A 175 -1.99 11.26 1.96
N TYR A 176 -2.59 12.07 2.84
CA TYR A 176 -3.91 12.68 2.59
C TYR A 176 -3.92 13.62 1.38
N LEU A 177 -2.86 14.41 1.18
CA LEU A 177 -2.73 15.26 -0.01
C LEU A 177 -2.76 14.43 -1.28
N LEU A 178 -2.04 13.30 -1.31
CA LEU A 178 -2.10 12.43 -2.48
C LEU A 178 -3.49 11.83 -2.65
N TYR A 179 -4.05 11.22 -1.59
CA TYR A 179 -5.37 10.58 -1.61
C TYR A 179 -6.47 11.50 -2.16
N ILE A 180 -6.60 12.70 -1.59
CA ILE A 180 -7.63 13.66 -2.01
C ILE A 180 -7.40 14.04 -3.47
N SER A 181 -6.15 14.29 -3.87
CA SER A 181 -5.83 14.73 -5.21
C SER A 181 -6.08 13.67 -6.29
N THR A 182 -5.73 12.41 -6.02
CA THR A 182 -5.97 11.31 -6.95
C THR A 182 -7.45 10.97 -7.00
N PHE A 183 -8.17 11.04 -5.88
CA PHE A 183 -9.61 10.87 -5.86
C PHE A 183 -10.31 11.91 -6.74
N ILE A 184 -9.93 13.19 -6.62
CA ILE A 184 -10.48 14.27 -7.45
C ILE A 184 -10.12 14.07 -8.94
N GLN A 185 -8.92 13.56 -9.21
CA GLN A 185 -8.50 13.21 -10.57
C GLN A 185 -9.36 12.08 -11.16
N ASP A 186 -9.63 11.04 -10.39
CA ASP A 186 -10.38 9.87 -10.84
C ASP A 186 -11.84 10.21 -11.16
N VAL A 187 -12.42 11.21 -10.49
CA VAL A 187 -13.75 11.76 -10.82
C VAL A 187 -13.74 12.79 -11.95
N GLY A 188 -12.56 13.09 -12.53
CA GLY A 188 -12.42 13.86 -13.77
C GLY A 188 -11.74 15.23 -13.65
N ALA A 189 -11.38 15.70 -12.45
CA ALA A 189 -10.77 17.01 -12.26
C ALA A 189 -9.24 16.94 -12.11
N MET A 190 -8.51 17.30 -13.18
CA MET A 190 -7.05 17.12 -13.26
C MET A 190 -6.23 18.18 -12.50
N THR A 191 -6.69 19.43 -12.44
CA THR A 191 -5.87 20.56 -11.93
C THR A 191 -5.43 20.42 -10.46
N PRO A 192 -6.27 19.99 -9.51
CA PRO A 192 -5.90 19.87 -8.10
C PRO A 192 -4.73 18.91 -7.84
N VAL A 193 -4.49 17.95 -8.74
CA VAL A 193 -3.36 17.02 -8.61
C VAL A 193 -2.03 17.74 -8.64
N PHE A 194 -1.81 18.64 -9.60
CA PHE A 194 -0.53 19.36 -9.74
C PHE A 194 -0.24 20.25 -8.52
N PHE A 195 -1.29 20.83 -7.93
CA PHE A 195 -1.20 21.58 -6.70
C PHE A 195 -0.77 20.69 -5.52
N ALA A 196 -1.39 19.51 -5.37
CA ALA A 196 -1.06 18.59 -4.29
C ALA A 196 0.38 18.09 -4.41
N PHE A 197 0.85 17.75 -5.61
CA PHE A 197 2.24 17.37 -5.83
C PHE A 197 3.23 18.48 -5.44
N THR A 198 2.89 19.74 -5.68
CA THR A 198 3.73 20.89 -5.29
C THR A 198 3.77 21.06 -3.77
N ASP A 199 2.63 20.90 -3.09
CA ASP A 199 2.54 21.03 -1.63
C ASP A 199 3.21 19.84 -0.92
N ARG A 200 3.11 18.64 -1.49
CA ARG A 200 3.85 17.44 -1.03
C ARG A 200 5.36 17.63 -1.12
N GLN A 201 5.87 18.31 -2.16
CA GLN A 201 7.29 18.62 -2.26
C GLN A 201 7.80 19.42 -1.06
N LYS A 202 7.01 20.36 -0.53
CA LYS A 202 7.37 21.14 0.66
C LYS A 202 7.50 20.27 1.91
N ILE A 203 6.66 19.24 2.04
CA ILE A 203 6.79 18.26 3.12
C ILE A 203 8.06 17.45 2.93
N PHE A 204 8.34 16.99 1.71
CA PHE A 204 9.57 16.26 1.42
C PHE A 204 10.83 17.08 1.66
N ASP A 205 10.82 18.39 1.44
CA ASP A 205 11.97 19.27 1.76
C ASP A 205 12.23 19.30 3.29
N ILE A 206 11.18 19.31 4.12
CA ILE A 206 11.30 19.22 5.58
C ILE A 206 11.83 17.84 6.00
N VAL A 207 11.22 16.78 5.46
CA VAL A 207 11.58 15.39 5.77
C VAL A 207 13.03 15.12 5.36
N GLU A 208 13.45 15.55 4.18
CA GLU A 208 14.83 15.44 3.70
C GLU A 208 15.81 16.22 4.58
N ALA A 209 15.45 17.43 5.02
CA ALA A 209 16.27 18.21 5.94
C ALA A 209 16.47 17.53 7.30
N ILE A 210 15.46 16.79 7.79
CA ILE A 210 15.53 16.08 9.08
C ILE A 210 16.22 14.72 8.95
N ILE A 211 15.86 13.94 7.92
CA ILE A 211 16.12 12.50 7.83
C ILE A 211 17.21 12.18 6.80
N GLY A 212 17.42 13.05 5.81
CA GLY A 212 18.31 12.81 4.67
C GLY A 212 17.69 11.95 3.55
N PHE A 213 16.48 11.45 3.74
CA PHE A 213 15.71 10.70 2.73
C PHE A 213 14.28 11.22 2.65
N ARG A 214 13.65 11.09 1.48
CA ARG A 214 12.28 11.61 1.25
C ARG A 214 11.17 10.61 1.55
N MET A 215 11.31 9.36 1.08
CA MET A 215 10.21 8.37 1.10
C MET A 215 10.42 7.20 2.07
N HIS A 216 11.66 6.74 2.25
CA HIS A 216 11.98 5.59 3.10
C HIS A 216 12.92 6.03 4.22
N PRO A 217 12.35 6.58 5.32
CA PRO A 217 13.13 7.28 6.32
C PRO A 217 14.01 6.36 7.18
N ALA A 218 13.57 5.15 7.51
CA ALA A 218 14.18 4.29 8.53
C ALA A 218 14.61 5.08 9.79
N TRP A 219 13.80 6.05 10.23
CA TRP A 219 14.21 7.06 11.23
C TRP A 219 13.90 6.62 12.66
N PHE A 220 12.76 5.97 12.89
CA PHE A 220 12.44 5.41 14.18
C PHE A 220 13.29 4.16 14.41
N ARG A 221 13.82 4.05 15.61
CA ARG A 221 14.63 2.92 16.06
C ARG A 221 14.00 2.33 17.30
N ILE A 222 14.26 1.05 17.56
CA ILE A 222 13.80 0.42 18.79
C ILE A 222 14.54 1.11 19.94
N GLY A 223 13.78 1.73 20.85
CA GLY A 223 14.30 2.54 21.95
C GLY A 223 14.52 4.02 21.62
N GLY A 224 14.11 4.52 20.44
CA GLY A 224 14.32 5.93 20.12
C GLY A 224 14.10 6.36 18.67
N VAL A 225 14.95 7.28 18.25
CA VAL A 225 15.09 7.81 16.87
C VAL A 225 16.57 7.74 16.47
N ALA A 226 16.85 7.71 15.18
CA ALA A 226 18.21 7.57 14.66
C ALA A 226 19.13 8.73 15.10
N HIS A 227 18.64 9.97 15.00
CA HIS A 227 19.32 11.18 15.46
C HIS A 227 18.33 12.18 16.03
N ASP A 228 18.83 13.18 16.77
CA ASP A 228 18.00 14.32 17.20
C ASP A 228 17.73 15.27 16.02
N LEU A 229 16.71 16.12 16.14
CA LEU A 229 16.31 17.05 15.09
C LEU A 229 17.42 18.08 14.79
N PRO A 230 17.69 18.40 13.51
CA PRO A 230 18.75 19.32 13.12
C PRO A 230 18.42 20.77 13.49
N LYS A 231 19.43 21.61 13.74
CA LYS A 231 19.21 23.03 14.05
C LYS A 231 18.40 23.72 12.95
N GLY A 232 17.34 24.43 13.33
CA GLY A 232 16.50 25.20 12.41
C GLY A 232 15.30 24.45 11.83
N TRP A 233 15.08 23.17 12.19
CA TRP A 233 13.91 22.40 11.77
C TRP A 233 12.58 23.11 12.05
N GLN A 234 12.50 23.85 13.16
CA GLN A 234 11.29 24.57 13.59
C GLN A 234 10.87 25.62 12.56
N LYS A 235 11.84 26.31 11.96
CA LYS A 235 11.57 27.36 10.98
C LYS A 235 10.95 26.76 9.71
N LEU A 236 11.48 25.62 9.26
CA LEU A 236 10.95 24.90 8.09
C LEU A 236 9.53 24.41 8.35
N LEU A 237 9.28 23.83 9.53
CA LEU A 237 7.94 23.38 9.91
C LEU A 237 6.95 24.56 9.99
N GLN A 238 7.32 25.66 10.64
CA GLN A 238 6.44 26.83 10.76
C GLN A 238 6.08 27.41 9.39
N GLN A 239 7.06 27.54 8.49
CA GLN A 239 6.83 28.03 7.12
C GLN A 239 5.86 27.13 6.35
N PHE A 240 5.95 25.81 6.53
CA PHE A 240 5.00 24.87 5.93
C PHE A 240 3.60 25.02 6.53
N LEU A 241 3.46 25.14 7.85
CA LEU A 241 2.15 25.32 8.49
C LEU A 241 1.46 26.62 8.00
N ASP A 242 2.21 27.72 7.92
CA ASP A 242 1.70 29.01 7.44
C ASP A 242 1.25 28.95 5.96
N TRP A 243 1.92 28.14 5.15
CA TRP A 243 1.57 27.88 3.75
C TRP A 243 0.36 26.96 3.62
N MET A 244 0.39 25.81 4.31
CA MET A 244 -0.58 24.73 4.15
C MET A 244 -1.97 25.14 4.62
N LEU A 245 -2.08 25.91 5.72
CA LEU A 245 -3.37 26.38 6.22
C LEU A 245 -4.13 27.19 5.16
N LYS A 246 -3.46 28.13 4.48
CA LYS A 246 -4.06 28.93 3.40
C LYS A 246 -4.40 28.08 2.18
N ARG A 247 -3.63 27.01 1.97
CA ARG A 247 -3.74 26.14 0.80
C ARG A 247 -4.93 25.18 0.91
N LEU A 248 -5.31 24.77 2.12
CA LEU A 248 -6.48 23.93 2.37
C LEU A 248 -7.77 24.56 1.82
N ASP A 249 -7.96 25.87 1.97
CA ASP A 249 -9.12 26.58 1.43
C ASP A 249 -9.25 26.42 -0.10
N SER A 250 -8.10 26.34 -0.79
CA SER A 250 -8.09 26.12 -2.25
C SER A 250 -8.55 24.71 -2.62
N TYR A 251 -8.15 23.69 -1.86
CA TYR A 251 -8.60 22.31 -2.06
C TYR A 251 -10.08 22.15 -1.76
N VAL A 252 -10.56 22.73 -0.66
CA VAL A 252 -12.00 22.71 -0.30
C VAL A 252 -12.83 23.35 -1.40
N LYS A 253 -12.41 24.52 -1.91
CA LYS A 253 -13.11 25.20 -3.00
C LYS A 253 -13.09 24.40 -4.30
N ALA A 254 -11.96 23.79 -4.65
CA ALA A 254 -11.83 23.03 -5.89
C ALA A 254 -12.57 21.69 -5.87
N ALA A 255 -12.73 21.07 -4.70
CA ALA A 255 -13.31 19.73 -4.55
C ALA A 255 -14.74 19.74 -3.98
N LEU A 256 -14.92 20.26 -2.76
CA LEU A 256 -16.16 20.11 -2.00
C LEU A 256 -17.26 21.09 -2.40
N HIS A 257 -16.89 22.28 -2.88
CA HIS A 257 -17.85 23.33 -3.25
C HIS A 257 -18.08 23.43 -4.77
N ASN A 258 -17.66 22.42 -5.54
CA ASN A 258 -17.96 22.36 -6.96
C ASN A 258 -19.41 21.92 -7.18
N LYS A 259 -20.26 22.83 -7.68
CA LYS A 259 -21.67 22.55 -8.02
C LYS A 259 -21.88 22.09 -9.47
N TYR A 260 -20.81 22.01 -10.27
CA TYR A 260 -20.85 21.74 -11.71
C TYR A 260 -19.98 20.54 -12.09
N SER A 261 -19.98 19.50 -11.24
CA SER A 261 -19.56 18.14 -11.60
C SER A 261 -20.80 17.27 -11.69
#